data_AF-A0A4R0WUJ4-F1
#
_entry.id   AF-A0A4R0WUJ4-F1
#
_cell.length_a   1.000
_cell.length_b   1.000
_cell.length_c   1.000
_cell.angle_alpha   90.00
_cell.angle_beta   90.00
_cell.angle_gamma   90.00
#
_symmetry.space_group_name_H-M   'P 1'
#
loop_
_entity.id
_entity.type
_entity.pdbx_description
1 polymer ?
#
loop_
_entity_poly.entity_id
_entity_poly.type
_entity_poly.pdbx_seq_one_letter_code
_entity_poly.pdbx_strand_id
1 'polypeptide(L)'
;RAGNVIGGGDWSEDRLIPDLVRATGNGTSLSIRSPHATRPWQHVLESLSGYLLLGERLLTGQNAFAEAWNFGPDSHGNRSVSDVLGRIAESWPEIRCT
;
A
#
# COMPACT_ATOMS: atom_id res chain seq x y z
N ARG A 1 -4.33 12.00 6.95
CA ARG A 1 -4.99 11.25 5.86
C ARG A 1 -3.90 10.44 5.14
N ALA A 2 -4.16 9.17 4.86
CA ALA A 2 -3.29 8.32 4.04
C ALA A 2 -4.15 7.36 3.22
N GLY A 3 -3.56 6.70 2.22
CA GLY A 3 -4.25 5.77 1.34
C GLY A 3 -3.27 4.90 0.56
N ASN A 4 -3.81 3.93 -0.20
CA ASN A 4 -3.01 2.96 -0.97
C ASN A 4 -1.97 2.22 -0.10
N VAL A 5 -2.34 1.98 1.15
CA VAL A 5 -1.51 1.32 2.15
C VAL A 5 -1.47 -0.17 1.89
N ILE A 6 -0.30 -0.78 1.83
CA ILE A 6 -0.12 -2.23 1.63
C ILE A 6 0.75 -2.82 2.74
N GLY A 7 0.56 -4.10 3.04
CA GLY A 7 1.35 -4.80 4.04
C GLY A 7 0.81 -6.21 4.26
N GLY A 8 1.68 -7.09 4.78
CA GLY A 8 1.25 -8.39 5.26
C GLY A 8 0.22 -8.24 6.39
N GLY A 9 -0.74 -9.16 6.45
CA GLY A 9 -1.80 -9.11 7.46
C GLY A 9 -3.11 -8.47 6.97
N ASP A 10 -3.17 -8.02 5.71
CA ASP A 10 -4.39 -7.50 5.09
C ASP A 10 -5.17 -8.63 4.40
N TRP A 11 -6.38 -8.92 4.88
CA TRP A 11 -7.31 -9.90 4.30
C TRP A 11 -8.56 -9.26 3.68
N SER A 12 -8.55 -7.93 3.50
CA SER A 12 -9.68 -7.22 2.90
C SER A 12 -10.00 -7.76 1.51
N GLU A 13 -11.28 -7.73 1.13
CA GLU A 13 -11.74 -8.04 -0.22
C GLU A 13 -11.61 -6.81 -1.13
N ASP A 14 -11.56 -7.04 -2.44
CA ASP A 14 -11.47 -6.01 -3.49
C ASP A 14 -10.21 -5.12 -3.38
N ARG A 15 -9.09 -5.71 -2.97
CA ARG A 15 -7.80 -5.04 -2.86
C ARG A 15 -6.72 -5.84 -3.55
N LEU A 16 -5.95 -5.14 -4.40
CA LEU A 16 -4.94 -5.75 -5.28
C LEU A 16 -4.03 -6.76 -4.57
N ILE A 17 -3.37 -6.35 -3.48
CA ILE A 17 -2.37 -7.20 -2.81
C ILE A 17 -3.02 -8.39 -2.08
N PRO A 18 -4.04 -8.21 -1.23
CA PRO A 18 -4.76 -9.34 -0.62
C PRO A 18 -5.36 -10.31 -1.64
N ASP A 19 -5.97 -9.81 -2.70
CA ASP A 19 -6.59 -10.64 -3.74
C ASP A 19 -5.54 -11.43 -4.52
N LEU A 20 -4.36 -10.84 -4.77
CA LEU A 20 -3.23 -11.51 -5.41
C LEU A 20 -2.69 -12.65 -4.55
N VAL A 21 -2.50 -12.39 -3.25
CA VAL A 21 -2.05 -13.41 -2.28
C VAL A 21 -3.07 -14.55 -2.23
N ARG A 22 -4.37 -14.24 -2.16
CA ARG A 22 -5.44 -15.24 -2.13
C ARG A 22 -5.49 -16.08 -3.40
N ALA A 23 -5.41 -15.45 -4.58
CA ALA A 23 -5.39 -16.17 -5.86
C ALA A 23 -4.17 -17.09 -5.96
N THR A 24 -2.99 -16.57 -5.63
CA THR A 24 -1.73 -17.32 -5.67
C THR A 24 -1.77 -18.51 -4.70
N GLY A 25 -2.26 -18.31 -3.47
CA GLY A 25 -2.41 -19.39 -2.48
C GLY A 25 -3.41 -20.48 -2.89
N ASN A 26 -4.38 -20.15 -3.75
CA ASN A 26 -5.33 -21.10 -4.32
C ASN A 26 -4.87 -21.70 -5.66
N GLY A 27 -3.67 -21.33 -6.15
CA GLY A 27 -3.18 -21.75 -7.47
C GLY A 27 -3.97 -21.17 -8.66
N THR A 28 -4.76 -20.12 -8.43
CA THR A 28 -5.57 -19.44 -9.45
C THR A 28 -4.91 -18.14 -9.93
N SER A 29 -5.35 -17.62 -11.07
CA SER A 29 -4.88 -16.35 -11.62
C SER A 29 -5.79 -15.20 -11.19
N LEU A 30 -5.20 -14.07 -10.78
CA LEU A 30 -5.95 -12.83 -10.54
C LEU A 30 -6.13 -12.03 -11.84
N SER A 31 -7.37 -11.64 -12.17
CA SER A 31 -7.62 -10.74 -13.31
C SER A 31 -7.38 -9.27 -12.94
N ILE A 32 -6.53 -8.59 -13.71
CA ILE A 32 -6.16 -7.19 -13.47
C ILE A 32 -6.99 -6.25 -14.36
N ARG A 33 -7.95 -5.56 -13.75
CA ARG A 33 -8.86 -4.65 -14.46
C ARG A 33 -8.19 -3.39 -15.04
N SER A 34 -7.11 -2.91 -14.43
CA SER A 34 -6.50 -1.62 -14.79
C SER A 34 -4.98 -1.63 -14.56
N PRO A 35 -4.20 -2.35 -15.39
CA PRO A 35 -2.76 -2.52 -15.17
C PRO A 35 -1.97 -1.21 -15.19
N HIS A 36 -2.39 -0.24 -15.99
CA HIS A 36 -1.72 1.06 -16.10
C HIS A 36 -2.19 2.11 -15.07
N ALA A 37 -3.08 1.73 -14.15
CA ALA A 37 -3.52 2.65 -13.10
C ALA A 37 -2.38 2.92 -12.11
N THR A 38 -2.01 4.19 -11.96
CA THR A 38 -0.97 4.62 -11.03
C THR A 38 -1.55 4.93 -9.66
N ARG A 39 -0.87 4.46 -8.60
CA ARG A 39 -1.21 4.79 -7.21
C ARG A 39 0.05 5.11 -6.41
N PRO A 40 -0.05 5.97 -5.37
CA PRO A 40 1.02 6.20 -4.40
C PRO A 40 1.05 5.06 -3.38
N TRP A 41 1.53 3.88 -3.78
CA TRP A 41 1.64 2.72 -2.89
C TRP A 41 2.60 3.00 -1.73
N GLN A 42 2.20 2.62 -0.51
CA GLN A 42 3.05 2.79 0.68
C GLN A 42 2.91 1.60 1.62
N HIS A 43 4.00 1.22 2.30
CA HIS A 43 3.94 0.19 3.31
C HIS A 43 3.14 0.67 4.53
N VAL A 44 2.42 -0.22 5.22
CA VAL A 44 1.60 0.11 6.40
C VAL A 44 2.38 0.84 7.49
N LEU A 45 3.66 0.50 7.66
CA LEU A 45 4.52 1.14 8.65
C LEU A 45 4.84 2.61 8.33
N GLU A 46 4.79 3.02 7.06
CA GLU A 46 5.01 4.42 6.67
C GLU A 46 3.90 5.33 7.19
N SER A 47 2.65 4.90 7.06
CA SER A 47 1.50 5.65 7.62
C SER A 47 1.53 5.66 9.14
N LEU A 48 1.81 4.50 9.76
CA LEU A 48 1.82 4.37 11.22
C LEU A 48 2.94 5.18 11.87
N SER A 49 4.14 5.23 11.28
CA SER A 49 5.24 6.03 11.79
C SER A 49 4.88 7.51 11.83
N GLY A 50 4.26 8.02 10.76
CA GLY A 50 3.75 9.38 10.68
C GLY A 50 2.67 9.68 11.73
N TYR A 51 1.74 8.75 11.94
CA TYR A 51 0.68 8.92 12.95
C TYR A 51 1.23 8.95 14.37
N LEU A 52 2.17 8.06 14.69
CA LEU A 52 2.81 8.01 16.00
C LEU A 52 3.62 9.27 16.29
N LEU A 53 4.39 9.74 15.30
CA LEU A 53 5.14 10.99 15.43
C LEU A 53 4.21 12.19 15.63
N LEU A 54 3.15 12.30 14.83
CA LEU A 54 2.15 13.36 15.00
C LEU A 54 1.50 13.29 16.39
N GLY A 55 1.16 12.08 16.84
CA GLY A 55 0.62 11.84 18.18
C GLY A 55 1.57 12.30 19.28
N GLU A 56 2.87 12.00 19.19
CA GLU A 56 3.88 12.48 20.11
C GLU A 56 3.94 14.02 20.16
N ARG A 57 3.93 14.70 19.01
CA ARG A 57 3.95 16.17 18.95
C ARG A 57 2.71 16.80 19.56
N LEU A 58 1.55 16.21 19.33
CA LEU A 58 0.30 16.67 19.93
C LEU A 58 0.28 16.44 21.44
N LEU A 59 0.70 15.26 21.90
CA LEU A 59 0.76 14.92 23.33
C LEU A 59 1.73 15.82 24.11
N THR A 60 2.80 16.30 23.47
CA THR A 60 3.74 17.26 24.07
C THR A 60 3.24 18.72 24.04
N GLY A 61 1.99 18.96 23.65
CA GLY A 61 1.35 20.27 23.68
C GLY A 61 1.75 21.20 22.53
N GLN A 62 2.35 20.68 21.45
CA GLN A 62 2.75 21.49 20.30
C GLN A 62 1.53 21.79 19.42
N ASN A 63 0.77 22.83 19.76
CA ASN A 63 -0.44 23.26 19.04
C ASN A 63 -0.24 23.51 17.54
N ALA A 64 0.99 23.80 17.10
CA ALA A 64 1.31 23.94 15.68
C ALA A 64 1.01 22.68 14.86
N PHE A 65 0.94 21.50 15.50
CA PHE A 65 0.63 20.24 14.82
C PHE A 65 -0.85 19.88 14.85
N ALA A 66 -1.72 20.68 15.50
CA ALA A 66 -3.16 20.43 15.66
C ALA A 66 -3.95 20.76 14.38
N GLU A 67 -3.47 20.23 13.26
CA GLU A 67 -4.01 20.43 11.92
C GLU A 67 -4.13 19.10 11.16
N ALA A 68 -4.64 19.15 9.94
CA ALA A 68 -4.77 17.98 9.10
C ALA A 68 -3.46 17.69 8.34
N TRP A 69 -2.88 16.51 8.56
CA TRP A 69 -1.66 16.06 7.89
C TRP A 69 -1.96 15.02 6.80
N ASN A 70 -1.22 15.07 5.69
CA ASN A 70 -1.23 14.04 4.65
C ASN A 70 0.04 13.20 4.73
N PHE A 71 -0.11 11.88 4.74
CA PHE A 71 0.99 10.92 4.76
C PHE A 71 0.94 10.04 3.52
N GLY A 72 2.08 9.94 2.84
CA GLY A 72 2.21 9.19 1.63
C GLY A 72 3.65 9.15 1.15
N PRO A 73 3.92 8.34 0.12
CA PRO A 73 5.23 8.28 -0.49
C PRO A 73 5.54 9.60 -1.21
N ASP A 74 6.81 9.81 -1.54
CA ASP A 74 7.20 10.92 -2.40
C ASP A 74 6.61 10.81 -3.82
N SER A 75 6.77 11.87 -4.62
CA SER A 75 6.28 11.90 -6.01
C SER A 75 6.93 10.84 -6.90
N HIS A 76 8.13 10.38 -6.55
CA HIS A 76 8.82 9.28 -7.22
C HIS A 76 8.28 7.90 -6.81
N GLY A 77 7.48 7.79 -5.75
CA GLY A 77 6.87 6.56 -5.25
C GLY A 77 5.60 6.14 -5.98
N ASN A 78 5.08 6.96 -6.89
CA ASN A 78 3.97 6.59 -7.75
C ASN A 78 4.36 5.44 -8.70
N ARG A 79 3.62 4.34 -8.64
CA ARG A 79 3.84 3.15 -9.50
C ARG A 79 2.52 2.66 -10.08
N SER A 80 2.59 2.16 -11.32
CA SER A 80 1.45 1.48 -11.93
C SER A 80 1.18 0.14 -11.25
N VAL A 81 -0.04 -0.39 -11.40
CA VAL A 81 -0.37 -1.76 -10.96
C VAL A 81 0.58 -2.76 -11.59
N SER A 82 0.87 -2.64 -12.90
CA SER A 82 1.81 -3.53 -13.59
C SER A 82 3.23 -3.46 -13.03
N ASP A 83 3.72 -2.27 -12.66
CA ASP A 83 5.08 -2.14 -12.08
C ASP A 83 5.17 -2.85 -10.73
N VAL A 84 4.14 -2.70 -9.89
CA VAL A 84 4.09 -3.34 -8.58
C VAL A 84 4.02 -4.86 -8.74
N LEU A 85 3.12 -5.37 -9.59
CA LEU A 85 2.98 -6.80 -9.83
C LEU A 85 4.25 -7.41 -10.42
N GLY A 86 4.93 -6.71 -11.35
CA GLY A 86 6.21 -7.16 -11.91
C GLY A 86 7.28 -7.33 -10.83
N ARG A 87 7.43 -6.35 -9.93
CA ARG A 87 8.38 -6.43 -8.80
C ARG A 87 8.05 -7.55 -7.83
N ILE A 88 6.77 -7.81 -7.57
CA ILE A 88 6.38 -8.92 -6.70
C ILE A 88 6.71 -10.25 -7.40
N ALA A 89 6.45 -10.38 -8.71
CA ALA A 89 6.77 -11.59 -9.48
C ALA A 89 8.27 -11.91 -9.53
N GLU A 90 9.15 -10.89 -9.49
CA GLU A 90 10.60 -11.08 -9.33
C GLU A 90 10.96 -11.81 -8.02
N SER A 91 10.20 -11.58 -6.96
CA SER A 91 10.43 -12.17 -5.63
C SER A 91 9.55 -13.40 -5.34
N TRP A 92 8.45 -13.57 -6.08
CA TRP A 92 7.47 -14.63 -5.88
C TRP A 92 6.98 -15.20 -7.24
N PRO A 93 7.72 -16.16 -7.83
CA PRO A 93 7.48 -16.66 -9.18
C PRO A 93 6.15 -17.40 -9.39
N GLU A 94 5.51 -17.87 -8.32
CA GLU A 94 4.24 -18.61 -8.37
C GLU A 94 3.04 -17.71 -8.66
N ILE A 95 3.21 -16.38 -8.59
CA ILE A 95 2.15 -15.42 -8.88
C ILE A 95 1.65 -15.58 -10.31
N ARG A 96 0.33 -15.63 -10.45
CA ARG A 96 -0.38 -15.66 -11.73
C ARG A 96 -1.37 -14.51 -11.79
N CYS A 97 -1.24 -13.67 -12.80
CA CYS A 97 -2.20 -12.61 -13.09
C CYS A 97 -2.36 -12.41 -14.60
N THR A 98 -3.57 -12.04 -15.03
CA THR A 98 -3.96 -11.83 -16.43
C THR A 98 -4.62 -10.48 -16.64
#